data_AF-A0A7X7M739-F1
#
_entry.id   AF-A0A7X7M739-F1
#
_cell.length_a   1.000
_cell.length_b   1.000
_cell.length_c   1.000
_cell.angle_alpha   90.00
_cell.angle_beta   90.00
_cell.angle_gamma   90.00
#
_symmetry.space_group_name_H-M   'P 1'
#
loop_
_entity.id
_entity.type
_entity.pdbx_description
1 polymer ?
#
loop_
_entity_poly.entity_id
_entity_poly.type
_entity_poly.pdbx_seq_one_letter_code
_entity_poly.pdbx_strand_id
1 'polypeptide(L)'
;DRELIRLELALEAAAKFEKPIIAMLHYPPLSDPAHGAGFSELLARYTVPYCVYGHIHGHKTAAFEGEYQGTLFFNTSVDRIDFRPLLIAESVL
;
A
#
# COMPACT_ATOMS: atom_id res chain seq x y z
N ASP A 1 -17.93 -1.31 2.85
CA ASP A 1 -17.33 -1.76 1.59
C ASP A 1 -16.71 -3.14 1.79
N ARG A 2 -16.91 -4.08 0.87
CA ARG A 2 -16.46 -5.49 1.05
C ARG A 2 -14.95 -5.59 1.10
N GLU A 3 -14.24 -4.79 0.32
CA GLU A 3 -12.78 -4.85 0.22
C GLU A 3 -12.08 -4.26 1.45
N LEU A 4 -12.66 -3.24 2.09
CA LEU A 4 -12.19 -2.73 3.39
C LEU A 4 -12.26 -3.80 4.48
N ILE A 5 -13.37 -4.54 4.56
CA ILE A 5 -13.54 -5.63 5.53
C ILE A 5 -12.49 -6.73 5.29
N ARG A 6 -12.25 -7.08 4.02
CA ARG A 6 -11.23 -8.07 3.67
C ARG A 6 -9.82 -7.61 4.07
N LEU A 7 -9.50 -6.34 3.85
CA LEU A 7 -8.22 -5.78 4.27
C LEU A 7 -8.08 -5.80 5.79
N GLU A 8 -9.09 -5.35 6.53
CA GLU A 8 -9.07 -5.33 8.00
C GLU A 8 -8.86 -6.74 8.57
N LEU A 9 -9.60 -7.75 8.08
CA LEU A 9 -9.41 -9.15 8.50
C LEU A 9 -7.99 -9.67 8.21
N ALA A 10 -7.39 -9.28 7.08
CA ALA A 10 -6.03 -9.65 6.74
C ALA A 10 -5.00 -8.97 7.67
N LEU A 11 -5.21 -7.69 7.99
CA LEU A 11 -4.36 -6.92 8.91
C LEU A 11 -4.45 -7.45 10.34
N GLU A 12 -5.65 -7.80 10.83
CA GLU A 12 -5.85 -8.44 12.13
C GLU A 12 -5.14 -9.79 12.23
N ALA A 13 -5.16 -10.58 11.16
CA ALA A 13 -4.43 -11.84 11.11
C ALA A 13 -2.91 -11.60 11.09
N ALA A 14 -2.43 -10.65 10.30
CA ALA A 14 -1.01 -10.31 10.18
C ALA A 14 -0.42 -9.73 11.47
N ALA A 15 -1.18 -8.90 12.19
CA ALA A 15 -0.74 -8.26 13.44
C ALA A 15 -0.34 -9.28 14.52
N LYS A 16 -0.94 -10.48 14.51
CA LYS A 16 -0.62 -11.58 15.45
C LYS A 16 0.80 -12.12 15.30
N PHE A 17 1.46 -11.88 14.17
CA PHE A 17 2.82 -12.34 13.93
C PHE A 17 3.89 -11.39 14.48
N GLU A 18 3.50 -10.18 14.94
CA GLU A 18 4.42 -9.16 15.50
C GLU A 18 5.62 -8.87 14.58
N LYS A 19 5.38 -8.87 13.27
CA LYS A 19 6.35 -8.56 12.21
C LYS A 19 5.91 -7.35 11.41
N PRO A 20 6.85 -6.61 10.78
CA PRO A 20 6.50 -5.56 9.83
C PRO A 20 5.56 -6.09 8.74
N ILE A 21 4.47 -5.37 8.50
CA ILE A 21 3.47 -5.71 7.48
C ILE A 21 3.82 -4.99 6.18
N ILE A 22 3.77 -5.71 5.05
CA ILE A 22 3.78 -5.11 3.71
C ILE A 22 2.40 -5.34 3.11
N ALA A 23 1.61 -4.28 2.96
CA ALA A 23 0.30 -4.36 2.33
C ALA A 23 0.44 -4.29 0.80
N MET A 24 -0.13 -5.25 0.08
CA MET A 24 -0.15 -5.27 -1.38
C MET A 24 -1.58 -5.08 -1.87
N LEU A 25 -1.83 -3.99 -2.57
CA LEU A 25 -3.15 -3.62 -3.10
C LEU A 25 -3.09 -3.47 -4.63
N HIS A 26 -4.20 -3.68 -5.33
CA HIS A 26 -4.22 -3.38 -6.77
C HIS A 26 -4.44 -1.88 -7.01
N TYR A 27 -5.50 -1.32 -6.41
CA TYR A 27 -5.89 0.08 -6.58
C TYR A 27 -5.15 1.01 -5.61
N PRO A 28 -4.98 2.30 -5.94
CA PRO A 28 -4.31 3.25 -5.05
C PRO A 28 -5.11 3.46 -3.76
N PRO A 29 -4.51 3.26 -2.58
CA PRO A 29 -5.20 3.43 -1.30
C PRO A 29 -5.45 4.90 -0.94
N LEU A 30 -4.97 5.85 -1.75
CA LEU A 30 -5.13 7.30 -1.57
C LEU A 30 -5.87 7.97 -2.73
N SER A 31 -6.41 7.20 -3.68
CA SER A 31 -7.20 7.79 -4.76
C SER A 31 -8.63 8.09 -4.28
N ASP A 32 -9.03 9.35 -4.45
CA ASP A 32 -10.36 9.91 -4.12
C ASP A 32 -10.66 9.96 -2.60
N PRO A 33 -10.84 11.16 -1.99
CA PRO A 33 -11.29 11.31 -0.60
C PRO A 33 -12.54 10.50 -0.24
N ALA A 34 -13.39 10.18 -1.21
CA ALA A 34 -14.61 9.40 -0.99
C ALA A 34 -14.37 7.87 -0.89
N HIS A 35 -13.26 7.35 -1.43
CA HIS A 35 -13.02 5.89 -1.56
C HIS A 35 -11.66 5.42 -1.00
N GLY A 36 -10.63 6.26 -1.01
CA GLY A 36 -9.30 5.93 -0.48
C GLY A 36 -9.15 6.10 1.04
N ALA A 37 -9.94 6.99 1.66
CA ALA A 37 -9.80 7.31 3.09
C ALA A 37 -9.77 6.05 3.97
N GLY A 38 -10.73 5.13 3.80
CA GLY A 38 -10.81 3.91 4.61
C GLY A 38 -9.62 2.96 4.45
N PHE A 39 -9.00 2.87 3.27
CA PHE A 39 -7.84 2.01 3.06
C PHE A 39 -6.62 2.61 3.75
N SER A 40 -6.32 3.88 3.49
CA SER A 40 -5.19 4.57 4.14
C SER A 40 -5.34 4.63 5.67
N GLU A 41 -6.55 4.82 6.18
CA GLU A 41 -6.85 4.81 7.62
C GLU A 41 -6.60 3.44 8.26
N LEU A 42 -6.97 2.34 7.58
CA LEU A 42 -6.65 0.99 8.05
C LEU A 42 -5.14 0.76 8.06
N LEU A 43 -4.42 1.16 7.00
CA LEU A 43 -2.96 1.03 6.96
C LEU A 43 -2.30 1.79 8.13
N ALA A 44 -2.75 3.01 8.42
CA ALA A 44 -2.27 3.80 9.55
C ALA A 44 -2.62 3.16 10.90
N ARG A 45 -3.87 2.70 11.09
CA ARG A 45 -4.36 2.08 12.34
C ARG A 45 -3.58 0.83 12.72
N TYR A 46 -3.22 0.01 11.74
CA TYR A 46 -2.43 -1.20 11.94
C TYR A 46 -0.92 -0.94 11.81
N THR A 47 -0.49 0.32 11.77
CA THR A 47 0.93 0.74 11.70
C THR A 47 1.69 0.04 10.58
N VAL A 48 1.07 -0.07 9.40
CA VAL A 48 1.67 -0.72 8.24
C VAL A 48 2.79 0.17 7.69
N PRO A 49 4.07 -0.25 7.72
CA PRO A 49 5.18 0.59 7.27
C PRO A 49 5.24 0.73 5.74
N TYR A 50 4.79 -0.27 4.99
CA TYR A 50 4.93 -0.30 3.52
C TYR A 50 3.62 -0.69 2.84
N CYS A 51 3.22 0.08 1.83
CA CYS A 51 2.12 -0.26 0.94
C CYS A 51 2.58 -0.23 -0.52
N VAL A 52 2.42 -1.37 -1.19
CA VAL A 52 2.71 -1.54 -2.61
C VAL A 52 1.38 -1.57 -3.35
N TYR A 53 1.26 -0.76 -4.40
CA TYR A 53 0.08 -0.75 -5.25
C TYR A 53 0.43 -0.61 -6.74
N GLY A 54 -0.55 -0.82 -7.62
CA GLY A 54 -0.37 -0.68 -9.06
C GLY A 54 -1.45 0.20 -9.69
N HIS A 55 -2.10 -0.32 -10.74
CA HIS A 55 -3.25 0.26 -11.43
C HIS A 55 -2.98 1.55 -12.23
N ILE A 56 -2.16 2.48 -11.72
CA ILE A 56 -1.83 3.71 -12.42
C ILE A 56 -0.63 3.48 -13.32
N HIS A 57 -0.85 3.57 -14.63
CA HIS A 57 0.15 3.40 -15.69
C HIS A 57 0.54 4.73 -16.33
N GLY A 58 1.71 4.74 -16.96
CA GLY A 58 2.30 5.87 -17.67
C GLY A 58 2.82 6.96 -16.73
N HIS A 59 3.79 7.74 -17.20
CA HIS A 59 4.40 8.83 -16.41
C HIS A 59 3.53 10.09 -16.32
N LYS A 60 2.48 10.21 -17.14
CA LYS A 60 1.61 11.41 -17.19
C LYS A 60 0.53 11.41 -16.12
N THR A 61 0.13 10.25 -15.62
CA THR A 61 -0.88 10.12 -14.58
C THR A 61 -0.21 10.23 -13.22
N ALA A 62 -0.71 11.12 -12.38
CA ALA A 62 -0.23 11.26 -11.01
C ALA A 62 -0.55 9.99 -10.22
N ALA A 63 0.46 9.45 -9.55
CA ALA A 63 0.38 8.33 -8.63
C ALA A 63 1.03 8.81 -7.32
N PHE A 64 0.38 8.59 -6.18
CA PHE A 64 0.98 8.97 -4.91
C PHE A 64 2.13 8.01 -4.58
N GLU A 65 3.32 8.55 -4.40
CA GLU A 65 4.52 7.81 -3.99
C GLU A 65 5.18 8.65 -2.89
N GLY A 66 5.57 8.01 -1.79
CA GLY A 66 6.07 8.71 -0.60
C GLY A 66 5.35 8.32 0.68
N GLU A 67 5.66 9.03 1.77
CA GLU A 67 5.11 8.71 3.10
C GLU A 67 3.79 9.43 3.36
N TYR A 68 2.80 8.70 3.87
CA TYR A 68 1.56 9.26 4.38
C TYR A 68 1.10 8.46 5.61
N GLN A 69 0.85 9.16 6.71
CA GLN A 69 0.41 8.56 8.00
C GLN A 69 1.31 7.40 8.48
N GLY A 70 2.63 7.49 8.26
CA GLY A 70 3.60 6.46 8.67
C GLY A 70 3.69 5.25 7.73
N THR A 71 2.99 5.27 6.60
CA THR A 71 3.10 4.25 5.55
C THR A 71 3.84 4.83 4.35
N LEU A 72 4.86 4.12 3.85
CA LEU A 72 5.55 4.44 2.61
C LEU A 72 4.87 3.74 1.43
N PHE A 73 4.43 4.52 0.45
CA PHE A 73 3.66 4.05 -0.70
C PHE A 73 4.52 3.92 -1.95
N PHE A 74 4.40 2.79 -2.64
CA PHE A 74 5.10 2.49 -3.88
C PHE A 74 4.12 2.13 -4.98
N ASN A 75 4.23 2.78 -6.14
CA ASN A 75 3.55 2.34 -7.33
C ASN A 75 4.45 1.40 -8.15
N THR A 76 4.10 0.12 -8.22
CA THR A 76 4.85 -0.90 -8.95
C THR A 76 4.20 -1.29 -10.27
N SER A 77 3.39 -0.42 -10.87
CA SER A 77 2.99 -0.58 -12.28
C SER A 77 4.25 -0.72 -13.14
N VAL A 78 4.30 -1.78 -13.94
CA VAL A 78 5.54 -2.28 -14.54
C VAL A 78 6.27 -1.25 -15.42
N ASP A 79 5.52 -0.41 -16.12
CA ASP A 79 6.02 0.66 -16.98
C ASP A 79 6.53 1.87 -16.19
N ARG A 80 6.15 2.03 -14.92
CA ARG A 80 6.67 3.06 -14.02
C ARG A 80 8.00 2.66 -13.36
N ILE A 81 8.24 1.36 -13.22
CA ILE A 81 9.46 0.80 -12.61
C ILE A 81 10.46 0.26 -13.66
N ASP A 82 10.37 0.76 -14.90
CA ASP A 82 11.24 0.36 -16.03
C ASP A 82 11.30 -1.16 -16.29
N PHE A 83 10.23 -1.90 -15.97
CA PHE A 83 10.23 -3.37 -16.04
C PHE A 83 11.32 -4.03 -15.18
N ARG A 84 11.70 -3.40 -14.07
CA ARG A 84 12.71 -3.89 -13.12
C ARG A 84 12.09 -4.10 -11.74
N PRO A 85 12.58 -5.08 -10.95
CA PRO A 85 12.18 -5.19 -9.55
C PRO A 85 12.50 -3.91 -8.76
N LEU A 86 11.60 -3.51 -7.87
CA LEU A 86 11.79 -2.41 -6.93
C LEU A 86 12.05 -2.97 -5.53
N LEU A 87 13.11 -2.50 -4.88
CA LEU A 87 13.39 -2.83 -3.48
C LEU A 87 12.37 -2.11 -2.59
N ILE A 88 11.58 -2.87 -1.82
CA ILE A 88 10.55 -2.32 -0.92
C ILE A 88 11.04 -2.24 0.52
N ALA A 89 11.65 -3.32 1.01
CA ALA A 89 12.15 -3.41 2.37
C ALA A 89 13.35 -4.36 2.42
N GLU A 90 14.29 -4.07 3.31
CA GLU A 90 15.36 -4.99 3.68
C GLU A 90 14.94 -5.82 4.90
N SER A 91 15.37 -7.07 4.98
CA SER A 91 15.23 -7.82 6.21
C SER A 91 16.22 -7.25 7.22
N VAL A 92 15.72 -6.70 8.32
CA VAL A 92 16.57 -6.45 9.48
C VAL A 92 16.81 -7.81 10.15
N LEU A 93 18.06 -8.28 10.10
CA LEU A 93 18.52 -9.48 10.83
C LEU A 93 18.57 -9.19 12.34
#